data_AF-A0A432W4L4-F1
#
_entry.id   AF-A0A432W4L4-F1
#
_cell.length_a   1.000
_cell.length_b   1.000
_cell.length_c   1.000
_cell.angle_alpha   90.00
_cell.angle_beta   90.00
_cell.angle_gamma   90.00
#
_symmetry.space_group_name_H-M   'P 1'
#
loop_
_entity.id
_entity.type
_entity.pdbx_description
1 polymer ?
#
loop_
_entity_poly.entity_id
_entity_poly.type
_entity_poly.pdbx_seq_one_letter_code
_entity_poly.pdbx_strand_id
1 'polypeptide(L)'
;MTDTPQVELAKLHEEFPILNDLEGTLIFRINEGESKPEKMVWNLDAMFQRHLARLGITERLQHFLAYLVRYQEGSSCEGKIEFERGRFRVSF
;
A
#
# COMPACT_ATOMS: atom_id res chain seq x y z
N MET A 1 7.63 -1.10 20.20
CA MET A 1 6.46 -0.30 19.80
C MET A 1 6.16 -0.64 18.36
N THR A 2 5.33 -1.65 18.16
CA THR A 2 4.98 -2.23 16.86
C THR A 2 3.69 -1.59 16.40
N ASP A 3 3.77 -0.45 15.71
CA ASP A 3 2.63 0.02 14.93
C ASP A 3 2.36 -1.03 13.85
N THR A 4 1.35 -1.85 14.11
CA THR A 4 0.93 -2.91 13.20
C THR A 4 0.65 -2.31 11.82
N PRO A 5 0.87 -3.06 10.72
CA PRO A 5 0.53 -2.67 9.35
C PRO A 5 -0.83 -1.95 9.19
N GLN A 6 -1.76 -2.34 10.04
CA GLN A 6 -3.13 -1.83 10.09
C GLN A 6 -3.23 -0.38 10.59
N VAL A 7 -2.34 0.06 11.48
CA VAL A 7 -2.36 1.44 12.03
C VAL A 7 -1.90 2.44 10.98
N GLU A 8 -0.84 2.14 10.23
CA GLU A 8 -0.34 3.02 9.18
C GLU A 8 -1.33 3.12 8.00
N LEU A 9 -2.00 2.03 7.66
CA LEU A 9 -3.07 2.06 6.65
C LEU A 9 -4.32 2.80 7.16
N ALA A 10 -4.67 2.71 8.44
CA ALA A 10 -5.76 3.51 9.01
C ALA A 10 -5.45 5.01 8.96
N LYS A 11 -4.22 5.42 9.30
CA LYS A 11 -3.76 6.82 9.14
C LYS A 11 -3.88 7.30 7.69
N LEU A 12 -3.60 6.43 6.72
CA LEU A 12 -3.76 6.73 5.29
C LEU A 12 -5.23 7.03 4.93
N HIS A 13 -6.19 6.31 5.50
CA HIS A 13 -7.62 6.58 5.29
C HIS A 13 -8.10 7.88 5.94
N GLU A 14 -7.54 8.25 7.10
CA GLU A 14 -7.83 9.54 7.75
C GLU A 14 -7.28 10.71 6.93
N GLU A 15 -6.07 10.57 6.38
CA GLU A 15 -5.41 11.59 5.55
C GLU A 15 -6.05 11.69 4.16
N PHE A 16 -6.48 10.56 3.59
CA PHE A 16 -7.05 10.48 2.24
C PHE A 16 -8.44 9.84 2.26
N PRO A 17 -9.50 10.61 2.55
CA PRO A 17 -10.87 10.10 2.58
C PRO A 17 -11.33 9.43 1.28
N ILE A 18 -10.71 9.78 0.14
CA ILE A 18 -10.97 9.14 -1.17
C ILE A 18 -10.70 7.63 -1.15
N LEU A 19 -9.85 7.14 -0.25
CA LEU A 19 -9.60 5.70 -0.07
C LEU A 19 -10.80 4.98 0.55
N ASN A 20 -11.70 5.70 1.23
CA ASN A 20 -12.94 5.13 1.76
C ASN A 20 -13.95 4.78 0.66
N ASP A 21 -13.85 5.41 -0.50
CA ASP A 21 -14.70 5.13 -1.66
C ASP A 21 -14.02 4.18 -2.66
N LEU A 22 -12.75 3.84 -2.41
CA LEU A 22 -11.94 3.03 -3.30
C LEU A 22 -12.32 1.55 -3.20
N GLU A 23 -12.48 0.92 -4.36
CA GLU A 23 -12.61 -0.51 -4.52
C GLU A 23 -11.56 -0.98 -5.52
N GLY A 24 -10.58 -1.75 -5.05
CA GLY A 24 -9.43 -2.12 -5.87
C GLY A 24 -8.40 -2.96 -5.15
N THR A 25 -7.39 -3.37 -5.89
CA THR A 25 -6.30 -4.22 -5.45
C THR A 25 -5.00 -3.64 -5.96
N LEU A 26 -4.07 -3.45 -5.03
CA LEU A 26 -2.69 -3.11 -5.31
C LEU A 26 -1.85 -4.38 -5.13
N ILE A 27 -1.27 -4.88 -6.22
CA ILE A 27 -0.31 -5.99 -6.18
C ILE A 27 1.09 -5.39 -6.06
N PHE A 28 1.89 -5.91 -5.14
CA PHE A 28 3.24 -5.43 -4.91
C PHE A 28 4.26 -6.56 -4.80
N ARG A 29 5.50 -6.24 -5.15
CA ARG A 29 6.69 -7.06 -4.86
C ARG A 29 7.81 -6.14 -4.42
N ILE A 30 8.50 -6.51 -3.37
CA ILE A 30 9.63 -5.78 -2.83
C ILE A 30 10.69 -6.76 -2.35
N ASN A 31 11.94 -6.49 -2.70
CA ASN A 31 13.07 -7.33 -2.34
C ASN A 31 13.68 -6.84 -1.02
N GLU A 32 14.47 -7.69 -0.37
CA GLU A 32 15.19 -7.33 0.84
C GLU A 32 16.06 -6.09 0.63
N GLY A 33 16.09 -5.18 1.61
CA GLY A 33 16.97 -4.01 1.59
C GLY A 33 16.51 -2.87 0.68
N GLU A 34 15.48 -3.07 -0.14
CA GLU A 34 14.94 -2.03 -1.02
C GLU A 34 14.16 -0.97 -0.22
N SER A 35 14.29 0.29 -0.64
CA SER A 35 13.54 1.42 -0.08
C SER A 35 12.20 1.66 -0.78
N LYS A 36 11.95 0.94 -1.88
CA LYS A 36 10.73 1.01 -2.68
C LYS A 36 10.40 -0.36 -3.28
N PRO A 37 9.12 -0.66 -3.55
CA PRO A 37 8.75 -1.88 -4.26
C PRO A 37 9.36 -1.94 -5.66
N GLU A 38 9.85 -3.13 -6.05
CA GLU A 38 10.23 -3.44 -7.43
C GLU A 38 9.00 -3.38 -8.35
N LYS A 39 7.87 -3.87 -7.84
CA LYS A 39 6.60 -3.90 -8.53
C LYS A 39 5.51 -3.31 -7.64
N MET A 40 4.68 -2.45 -8.21
CA MET A 40 3.49 -1.92 -7.58
C MET A 40 2.46 -1.62 -8.67
N VAL A 41 1.43 -2.45 -8.77
CA VAL A 41 0.44 -2.42 -9.85
C VAL A 41 -0.96 -2.36 -9.27
N TRP A 42 -1.70 -1.34 -9.66
CA TRP A 42 -3.12 -1.21 -9.34
C TRP A 42 -3.98 -1.92 -10.39
N ASN A 43 -5.07 -2.55 -9.95
CA ASN A 43 -6.16 -3.00 -10.83
C ASN A 43 -7.22 -1.90 -11.09
N LEU A 44 -6.86 -0.64 -10.88
CA LEU A 44 -7.73 0.52 -11.08
C LEU A 44 -7.59 1.07 -12.50
N ASP A 45 -8.53 1.90 -12.92
CA ASP A 45 -8.38 2.62 -14.19
C ASP A 45 -7.19 3.60 -14.15
N ALA A 46 -6.60 3.87 -15.32
CA ALA A 46 -5.40 4.69 -15.43
C ALA A 46 -5.62 6.17 -15.04
N MET A 47 -6.86 6.68 -15.07
CA MET A 47 -7.16 8.03 -14.59
C MET A 47 -7.13 8.06 -13.06
N PHE A 48 -7.73 7.08 -12.38
CA PHE A 48 -7.64 6.93 -10.93
C PHE A 48 -6.21 6.74 -10.46
N GLN A 49 -5.43 5.87 -11.10
CA GLN A 49 -4.03 5.65 -10.73
C GLN A 49 -3.23 6.96 -10.77
N ARG A 50 -3.42 7.77 -11.82
CA ARG A 50 -2.79 9.10 -11.92
C ARG A 50 -3.29 10.07 -10.85
N HIS A 51 -4.57 9.99 -10.52
CA HIS A 51 -5.15 10.80 -9.45
C HIS A 51 -4.54 10.46 -8.08
N LEU A 52 -4.45 9.17 -7.73
CA LEU A 52 -3.81 8.70 -6.50
C LEU A 52 -2.33 9.09 -6.44
N ALA A 53 -1.61 8.98 -7.56
CA ALA A 53 -0.22 9.42 -7.65
C ALA A 53 -0.07 10.93 -7.41
N ARG A 54 -0.96 11.75 -8.00
CA ARG A 54 -0.96 13.21 -7.81
C ARG A 54 -1.27 13.62 -6.37
N LEU A 55 -2.08 12.82 -5.66
CA LEU A 55 -2.36 13.03 -4.23
C LEU A 55 -1.22 12.57 -3.31
N GLY A 56 -0.16 11.95 -3.83
CA GLY A 56 0.94 11.40 -3.03
C GLY A 56 0.62 10.06 -2.35
N ILE A 57 -0.56 9.50 -2.58
CA ILE A 57 -1.01 8.23 -1.98
C ILE A 57 -0.09 7.08 -2.44
N THR A 58 0.27 7.06 -3.72
CA THR A 58 1.17 6.04 -4.28
C THR A 58 2.53 6.04 -3.58
N GLU A 59 3.13 7.21 -3.36
CA GLU A 59 4.42 7.34 -2.66
C GLU A 59 4.30 6.89 -1.20
N ARG A 60 3.23 7.29 -0.51
CA ARG A 60 2.97 6.86 0.87
C ARG A 60 2.84 5.35 0.99
N LEU A 61 2.15 4.71 0.03
CA LEU A 61 2.03 3.26 -0.03
C LEU A 61 3.37 2.57 -0.31
N GLN A 62 4.25 3.16 -1.13
CA GLN A 62 5.61 2.62 -1.34
C GLN A 62 6.42 2.62 -0.03
N HIS A 63 6.39 3.72 0.72
CA HIS A 63 7.05 3.80 2.02
C HIS A 63 6.47 2.81 3.03
N PHE A 64 5.14 2.68 3.06
CA PHE A 64 4.47 1.69 3.90
C PHE A 64 4.90 0.26 3.56
N LEU A 65 4.93 -0.11 2.28
CA LEU A 65 5.37 -1.44 1.84
C LEU A 65 6.85 -1.71 2.19
N ALA A 66 7.72 -0.70 2.04
CA ALA A 66 9.12 -0.80 2.46
C ALA A 66 9.27 -0.99 3.98
N TYR A 67 8.41 -0.33 4.76
CA TYR A 67 8.35 -0.54 6.20
C TYR A 67 7.91 -1.98 6.52
N LEU A 68 6.82 -2.48 5.91
CA LEU A 68 6.30 -3.83 6.16
C LEU A 68 7.33 -4.94 5.98
N VAL A 69 8.17 -4.85 4.96
CA VAL A 69 9.17 -5.90 4.68
C VAL A 69 10.34 -5.88 5.66
N ARG A 70 10.69 -4.71 6.19
CA ARG A 70 11.62 -4.64 7.32
C ARG A 70 11.07 -5.32 8.57
N TYR A 71 9.74 -5.37 8.75
CA TYR A 71 9.11 -6.12 9.84
C TYR A 71 9.10 -7.64 9.61
N GLN A 72 9.12 -8.12 8.37
CA GLN A 72 9.12 -9.55 8.04
C GLN A 72 10.53 -10.15 7.95
N GLU A 73 11.45 -9.69 8.80
CA GLU A 73 12.83 -10.21 8.88
C GLU A 73 13.61 -10.18 7.56
N GLY A 74 13.34 -9.18 6.70
CA GLY A 74 14.14 -8.98 5.49
C GLY A 74 13.88 -10.01 4.38
N SER A 75 12.84 -10.84 4.45
CA SER A 75 12.54 -11.72 3.30
C SER A 75 11.94 -10.93 2.14
N SER A 76 12.31 -11.30 0.90
CA SER A 76 11.62 -10.77 -0.27
C SER A 76 10.14 -11.12 -0.19
N CYS A 77 9.29 -10.13 -0.46
CA CYS A 77 7.86 -10.25 -0.22
C CYS A 77 7.08 -9.87 -1.48
N GLU A 78 6.18 -10.74 -1.87
CA GLU A 78 5.10 -10.43 -2.80
C GLU A 78 3.79 -10.39 -2.00
N GLY A 79 2.82 -9.62 -2.48
CA GLY A 79 1.53 -9.55 -1.82
C GLY A 79 0.55 -8.66 -2.56
N LYS A 80 -0.61 -8.50 -1.94
CA LYS A 80 -1.63 -7.56 -2.39
C LYS A 80 -2.26 -6.83 -1.22
N ILE A 81 -2.66 -5.59 -1.48
CA ILE A 81 -3.53 -4.78 -0.62
C ILE A 81 -4.88 -4.66 -1.32
N GLU A 82 -5.92 -5.21 -0.74
CA GLU A 82 -7.30 -5.09 -1.20
C GLU A 82 -7.96 -3.93 -0.47
N PHE A 83 -8.57 -3.02 -1.21
CA PHE A 83 -9.35 -1.89 -0.72
C PHE A 83 -10.83 -2.20 -0.96
N GLU A 84 -11.62 -2.22 0.11
CA GLU A 84 -13.03 -2.61 0.13
C GLU A 84 -13.87 -1.51 0.80
N ARG A 85 -13.87 -0.30 0.21
CA ARG A 85 -14.67 0.86 0.65
C ARG A 85 -14.61 1.14 2.16
N GLY A 86 -13.50 1.73 2.59
CA GLY A 86 -13.25 2.07 3.99
C GLY A 86 -12.68 0.92 4.81
N ARG A 87 -12.33 -0.19 4.16
CA ARG A 87 -11.57 -1.30 4.73
C ARG A 87 -10.42 -1.64 3.82
N PHE A 88 -9.38 -2.24 4.41
CA PHE A 88 -8.30 -2.82 3.65
C PHE A 88 -7.93 -4.21 4.18
N ARG A 89 -7.37 -5.02 3.31
CA ARG A 89 -6.79 -6.32 3.65
C ARG A 89 -5.43 -6.45 3.00
N VAL A 90 -4.42 -6.78 3.81
CA VAL A 90 -3.07 -7.08 3.31
C VAL A 90 -2.88 -8.59 3.35
N SER A 91 -2.45 -9.17 2.24
CA SER A 91 -2.07 -10.59 2.14
C SER A 91 -0.71 -10.71 1.47
N PHE A 92 0.11 -11.61 1.99
CA PHE A 92 1.46 -11.93 1.52
C PHE A 92 1.45 -13.34 0.90
#